data_AF-A0A4R2HW41-F1
#
_entry.id   AF-A0A4R2HW41-F1
#
_cell.length_a   1.000
_cell.length_b   1.000
_cell.length_c   1.000
_cell.angle_alpha   90.00
_cell.angle_beta   90.00
_cell.angle_gamma   90.00
#
_symmetry.space_group_name_H-M   'P 1'
#
loop_
_entity.id
_entity.type
_entity.pdbx_description
1 polymer ?
#
loop_
_entity_poly.entity_id
_entity_poly.type
_entity_poly.pdbx_seq_one_letter_code
_entity_poly.pdbx_strand_id
1 'polypeptide(L)'
;MVSALTGAGYKCTTDAAYAICTSGAASVWVLTGSHPRPPVVSLHAPGPVATASAEIAKVLPKTLELAHINQGAEIATWFSEQKSTTTAQATFGDWQADYSAEVDSEEPGAHLTLTDKLCKANCQAE
;
A
#
# COMPACT_ATOMS: atom_id res chain seq x y z
N MET A 1 0.59 11.17 -8.01
CA MET A 1 1.06 10.34 -6.87
C MET A 1 2.58 10.41 -6.68
N VAL A 2 3.40 9.95 -7.64
CA VAL A 2 4.87 9.84 -7.47
C VAL A 2 5.54 11.16 -7.04
N SER A 3 5.20 12.28 -7.68
CA SER A 3 5.73 13.61 -7.29
C SER A 3 5.31 14.02 -5.89
N ALA A 4 4.12 13.60 -5.43
CA ALA A 4 3.62 13.91 -4.10
C ALA A 4 4.32 13.06 -3.02
N LEU A 5 4.61 11.78 -3.31
CA LEU A 5 5.45 10.93 -2.47
C LEU A 5 6.88 11.47 -2.38
N THR A 6 7.45 11.89 -3.50
CA THR A 6 8.78 12.53 -3.54
C THR A 6 8.80 13.81 -2.70
N GLY A 7 7.77 14.66 -2.83
CA GLY A 7 7.60 15.87 -2.01
C GLY A 7 7.40 15.57 -0.51
N ALA A 8 6.88 14.39 -0.17
CA ALA A 8 6.78 13.90 1.20
C ALA A 8 8.07 13.23 1.73
N GLY A 9 9.16 13.26 0.96
CA GLY A 9 10.48 12.75 1.35
C GLY A 9 10.74 11.29 1.00
N TYR A 10 9.86 10.63 0.24
CA TYR A 10 10.09 9.26 -0.22
C TYR A 10 11.14 9.24 -1.33
N LYS A 11 11.97 8.21 -1.36
CA LYS A 11 12.89 7.94 -2.47
C LYS A 11 12.17 7.05 -3.47
N CYS A 12 11.77 7.63 -4.59
CA CYS A 12 11.04 6.96 -5.65
C CYS A 12 11.95 6.54 -6.80
N THR A 13 11.80 5.30 -7.24
CA THR A 13 12.29 4.79 -8.52
C THR A 13 11.10 4.31 -9.35
N THR A 14 11.29 4.13 -10.65
CA THR A 14 10.29 3.54 -11.54
C THR A 14 10.80 2.20 -12.00
N ASP A 15 9.97 1.17 -11.88
CA ASP A 15 10.23 -0.18 -12.37
C ASP A 15 9.04 -0.63 -13.22
N ALA A 16 9.27 -0.80 -14.53
CA ALA A 16 8.23 -1.09 -15.51
C ALA A 16 6.98 -0.18 -15.35
N ALA A 17 5.83 -0.75 -15.01
CA ALA A 17 4.57 -0.05 -14.81
C ALA A 17 4.41 0.52 -13.38
N TYR A 18 5.31 0.25 -12.44
CA TYR A 18 5.21 0.68 -11.05
C TYR A 18 6.21 1.78 -10.69
N ALA A 19 5.79 2.69 -9.82
CA ALA A 19 6.68 3.55 -9.08
C ALA A 19 6.87 2.95 -7.70
N ILE A 20 8.11 2.69 -7.33
CA ILE A 20 8.50 2.13 -6.04
C ILE A 20 9.10 3.26 -5.21
N CYS A 21 8.36 3.72 -4.20
CA CYS A 21 8.71 4.81 -3.31
C CYS A 21 9.01 4.28 -1.91
N THR A 22 10.25 4.40 -1.47
CA THR A 22 10.70 3.91 -0.16
C THR A 22 10.75 5.02 0.88
N SER A 23 10.37 4.70 2.12
CA SER A 23 10.55 5.55 3.30
C SER A 23 10.85 4.68 4.51
N GLY A 24 12.09 4.77 5.01
CA GLY A 24 12.57 3.84 6.03
C GLY A 24 12.60 2.40 5.51
N ALA A 25 11.99 1.47 6.26
CA ALA A 25 11.87 0.07 5.85
C ALA A 25 10.58 -0.22 5.04
N ALA A 26 9.66 0.74 4.95
CA ALA A 26 8.44 0.59 4.16
C ALA A 26 8.65 1.03 2.70
N SER A 27 8.05 0.29 1.79
CA SER A 27 8.02 0.56 0.35
C SER A 27 6.57 0.73 -0.10
N VAL A 28 6.30 1.77 -0.87
CA VAL A 28 5.01 2.07 -1.47
C VAL A 28 5.13 1.90 -2.98
N TRP A 29 4.41 0.93 -3.51
CA TRP A 29 4.36 0.58 -4.91
C TRP A 29 3.07 1.13 -5.48
N VAL A 30 3.18 1.98 -6.49
CA VAL A 30 2.04 2.64 -7.10
C VAL A 30 2.02 2.32 -8.57
N LEU A 31 0.91 1.80 -9.08
CA LEU A 31 0.77 1.62 -10.52
C LEU A 31 0.81 2.99 -11.21
N THR A 32 1.79 3.18 -12.08
CA THR A 32 1.94 4.38 -12.89
C THR A 32 0.99 4.32 -14.09
N GLY A 33 0.42 5.46 -14.45
CA GLY A 33 -0.52 5.56 -15.55
C GLY A 33 -1.28 6.89 -15.52
N SER A 34 -2.08 7.14 -16.55
CA SER A 34 -2.90 8.34 -16.71
C SER A 34 -4.25 8.21 -16.00
N HIS A 35 -4.23 7.85 -14.72
CA HIS A 35 -5.43 7.74 -13.89
C HIS A 35 -5.55 8.95 -12.96
N PRO A 36 -6.76 9.49 -12.72
CA PRO A 36 -6.96 10.63 -11.83
C PRO A 36 -6.57 10.31 -10.37
N ARG A 37 -6.66 9.03 -9.98
CA ARG A 37 -6.13 8.46 -8.73
C ARG A 37 -5.41 7.14 -9.03
N PRO A 38 -4.39 6.75 -8.26
CA PRO A 38 -3.67 5.50 -8.54
C PRO A 38 -4.62 4.31 -8.38
N PRO A 39 -4.75 3.41 -9.38
CA PRO A 39 -5.72 2.32 -9.30
C PRO A 39 -5.29 1.21 -8.35
N VAL A 40 -3.98 1.05 -8.12
CA VAL A 40 -3.40 0.12 -7.17
C VAL A 40 -2.31 0.82 -6.39
N VAL A 41 -2.37 0.69 -5.06
CA VAL A 41 -1.35 1.12 -4.11
C VAL A 41 -1.01 -0.04 -3.20
N SER A 42 0.21 -0.55 -3.28
CA SER A 42 0.70 -1.63 -2.43
C SER A 42 1.77 -1.11 -1.49
N LEU A 43 1.66 -1.43 -0.20
CA LEU A 43 2.64 -1.14 0.81
C LEU A 43 3.29 -2.45 1.24
N HIS A 44 4.61 -2.44 1.36
CA HIS A 44 5.40 -3.60 1.74
C HIS A 44 6.44 -3.20 2.78
N ALA A 45 6.68 -4.06 3.76
CA ALA A 45 7.85 -3.98 4.62
C ALA A 45 8.39 -5.38 4.91
N PRO A 46 9.71 -5.60 4.82
CA PRO A 46 10.33 -6.87 5.16
C PRO A 46 10.59 -7.01 6.67
N GLY A 47 10.88 -8.22 7.10
CA GLY A 47 11.24 -8.57 8.47
C GLY A 47 10.09 -9.15 9.28
N PRO A 48 10.26 -9.32 10.61
CA PRO A 48 9.23 -9.89 11.47
C PRO A 48 7.91 -9.15 11.30
N VAL A 49 6.80 -9.87 11.11
CA VAL A 49 5.47 -9.28 10.78
C VAL A 49 5.07 -8.13 11.70
N ALA A 50 5.31 -8.25 13.01
CA ALA A 50 5.01 -7.16 13.95
C ALA A 50 5.79 -5.86 13.65
N THR A 51 7.05 -6.00 13.20
CA THR A 51 7.89 -4.86 12.78
C THR A 51 7.46 -4.35 11.42
N ALA A 52 7.29 -5.24 10.44
CA ALA A 52 6.85 -4.91 9.09
C ALA A 52 5.52 -4.14 9.08
N SER A 53 4.51 -4.67 9.78
CA SER A 53 3.20 -4.01 9.90
C SER A 53 3.29 -2.68 10.64
N ALA A 54 4.20 -2.52 11.62
CA ALA A 54 4.44 -1.23 12.26
C ALA A 54 5.07 -0.20 11.30
N GLU A 55 5.98 -0.62 10.43
CA GLU A 55 6.58 0.24 9.40
C GLU A 55 5.54 0.68 8.37
N ILE A 56 4.68 -0.24 7.90
CA ILE A 56 3.55 0.09 7.02
C ILE A 56 2.59 1.07 7.71
N ALA A 57 2.25 0.85 8.98
CA ALA A 57 1.35 1.73 9.72
C ALA A 57 1.86 3.19 9.81
N LYS A 58 3.19 3.41 9.83
CA LYS A 58 3.78 4.76 9.86
C LYS A 58 3.55 5.53 8.56
N VAL A 59 3.64 4.84 7.43
CA VAL A 59 3.53 5.45 6.09
C VAL A 59 2.10 5.45 5.54
N LEU A 60 1.24 4.57 6.05
CA LEU A 60 -0.11 4.33 5.56
C LEU A 60 -0.99 5.59 5.55
N PRO A 61 -1.13 6.38 6.64
CA PRO A 61 -2.02 7.55 6.65
C PRO A 61 -1.65 8.57 5.58
N LYS A 62 -0.35 8.85 5.44
CA LYS A 62 0.14 9.80 4.43
C LYS A 62 -0.03 9.24 3.02
N THR A 63 0.20 7.94 2.83
CA THR A 63 0.00 7.28 1.53
C THR A 63 -1.45 7.35 1.08
N LEU A 64 -2.41 7.08 1.98
CA LEU A 64 -3.84 7.16 1.71
C LEU A 64 -4.29 8.59 1.34
N GLU A 65 -3.79 9.59 2.07
CA GLU A 65 -4.03 11.00 1.77
C GLU A 65 -3.52 11.37 0.37
N LEU A 66 -2.28 11.02 0.05
CA LEU A 66 -1.66 11.32 -1.25
C LEU A 66 -2.33 10.56 -2.41
N ALA A 67 -2.91 9.39 -2.13
CA ALA A 67 -3.69 8.61 -3.09
C ALA A 67 -5.15 9.10 -3.22
N HIS A 68 -5.55 10.14 -2.49
CA HIS A 68 -6.91 10.69 -2.47
C HIS A 68 -7.98 9.64 -2.08
N ILE A 69 -7.66 8.79 -1.12
CA ILE A 69 -8.57 7.76 -0.60
C ILE A 69 -9.39 8.34 0.55
N ASN A 70 -10.68 8.58 0.31
CA ASN A 70 -11.58 9.22 1.28
C ASN A 70 -11.78 8.39 2.56
N GLN A 71 -11.73 7.06 2.46
CA GLN A 71 -11.87 6.12 3.57
C GLN A 71 -10.54 5.88 4.32
N GLY A 72 -9.56 6.79 4.18
CA GLY A 72 -8.21 6.57 4.68
C GLY A 72 -8.13 6.26 6.19
N ALA A 73 -8.95 6.93 6.99
CA ALA A 73 -8.98 6.69 8.44
C ALA A 73 -9.54 5.29 8.80
N GLU A 74 -10.56 4.83 8.06
CA GLU A 74 -11.18 3.51 8.26
C GLU A 74 -10.20 2.40 7.88
N ILE A 75 -9.51 2.54 6.74
CA ILE A 75 -8.50 1.60 6.28
C ILE A 75 -7.32 1.51 7.27
N ALA A 76 -6.83 2.66 7.76
CA ALA A 76 -5.73 2.69 8.71
C ALA A 76 -6.10 2.06 10.07
N THR A 77 -7.34 2.26 10.51
CA THR A 77 -7.89 1.62 11.71
C THR A 77 -7.97 0.11 11.50
N TRP A 78 -8.63 -0.33 10.43
CA TRP A 78 -8.76 -1.74 10.08
C TRP A 78 -7.41 -2.45 9.96
N PHE A 79 -6.43 -1.84 9.28
CA PHE A 79 -5.09 -2.39 9.16
C PHE A 79 -4.42 -2.60 10.53
N SER A 80 -4.61 -1.67 11.45
CA SER A 80 -4.06 -1.76 12.81
C SER A 80 -4.65 -2.93 13.62
N GLU A 81 -5.83 -3.41 13.25
CA GLU A 81 -6.50 -4.57 13.86
C GLU A 81 -5.98 -5.90 13.29
N GLN A 82 -5.27 -5.89 12.15
CA GLN A 82 -4.77 -7.11 11.47
C GLN A 82 -3.44 -7.64 12.01
N LYS A 83 -2.94 -7.10 13.13
CA LYS A 83 -1.62 -7.46 13.69
C LYS A 83 -1.46 -8.94 14.06
N SER A 84 -2.56 -9.65 14.26
CA SER A 84 -2.57 -11.07 14.65
C SER A 84 -3.08 -12.00 13.55
N THR A 85 -3.32 -11.48 12.34
CA THR A 85 -3.79 -12.27 11.19
C THR A 85 -2.67 -12.43 10.16
N THR A 86 -2.69 -13.55 9.44
CA THR A 86 -1.78 -13.79 8.30
C THR A 86 -2.37 -13.26 7.00
N THR A 87 -3.69 -13.24 6.88
CA THR A 87 -4.39 -12.66 5.72
C THR A 87 -5.69 -12.02 6.17
N ALA A 88 -6.03 -10.87 5.60
CA ALA A 88 -7.30 -10.21 5.83
C ALA A 88 -7.74 -9.44 4.59
N GLN A 89 -9.05 -9.34 4.37
CA GLN A 89 -9.60 -8.56 3.27
C GLN A 89 -10.79 -7.74 3.77
N ALA A 90 -10.93 -6.51 3.27
CA ALA A 90 -12.07 -5.66 3.56
C ALA A 90 -12.38 -4.72 2.39
N THR A 91 -13.62 -4.28 2.28
CA THR A 91 -14.04 -3.28 1.29
C THR A 91 -14.43 -1.99 1.98
N PHE A 92 -13.92 -0.87 1.47
CA PHE A 92 -14.16 0.49 1.98
C PHE A 92 -14.64 1.38 0.83
N GLY A 93 -15.96 1.47 0.66
CA GLY A 93 -16.55 2.14 -0.50
C GLY A 93 -16.08 1.48 -1.81
N ASP A 94 -15.33 2.23 -2.61
CA ASP A 94 -14.78 1.78 -3.89
C ASP A 94 -13.46 1.01 -3.77
N TRP A 95 -12.88 0.89 -2.57
CA TRP A 95 -11.56 0.30 -2.37
C TRP A 95 -11.66 -1.11 -1.80
N GLN A 96 -10.94 -2.03 -2.42
CA GLN A 96 -10.63 -3.33 -1.84
C GLN A 96 -9.28 -3.21 -1.12
N ALA A 97 -9.24 -3.57 0.16
CA ALA A 97 -8.03 -3.69 0.94
C ALA A 97 -7.70 -5.16 1.16
N ASP A 98 -6.48 -5.56 0.83
CA ASP A 98 -5.96 -6.91 0.94
C ASP A 98 -4.67 -6.87 1.76
N TYR A 99 -4.69 -7.51 2.92
CA TYR A 99 -3.54 -7.66 3.79
C TYR A 99 -3.03 -9.10 3.74
N SER A 100 -1.72 -9.25 3.61
CA SER A 100 -1.04 -10.53 3.81
C SER A 100 0.22 -10.32 4.63
N ALA A 101 0.52 -11.30 5.47
CA ALA A 101 1.71 -11.36 6.29
C ALA A 101 2.37 -12.72 6.11
N GLU A 102 3.62 -12.68 5.70
CA GLU A 102 4.49 -13.83 5.50
C GLU A 102 5.23 -14.08 6.82
N VAL A 103 4.80 -15.11 7.56
CA VAL A 103 5.33 -15.45 8.90
C VAL A 103 6.35 -16.59 8.87
N ASP A 104 6.19 -17.54 7.94
CA ASP A 104 6.96 -18.79 7.85
C ASP A 104 7.63 -18.93 6.47
N SER A 105 8.25 -17.84 5.99
CA SER A 105 8.98 -17.82 4.71
C SER A 105 10.45 -17.47 4.92
N GLU A 106 11.28 -17.72 3.90
CA GLU A 106 12.68 -17.27 3.86
C GLU A 106 12.80 -15.73 3.90
N GLU A 107 11.72 -15.03 3.52
CA GLU A 107 11.61 -13.58 3.47
C GLU A 107 10.33 -13.13 4.20
N PRO A 108 10.30 -13.13 5.53
CA PRO A 108 9.13 -12.71 6.27
C PRO A 108 8.84 -11.23 6.02
N GLY A 109 7.56 -10.86 6.05
CA GLY A 109 7.14 -9.50 5.74
C GLY A 109 5.64 -9.28 5.85
N ALA A 110 5.23 -8.04 5.64
CA ALA A 110 3.82 -7.66 5.58
C ALA A 110 3.55 -6.89 4.29
N HIS A 111 2.37 -7.10 3.74
CA HIS A 111 1.90 -6.50 2.52
C HIS A 111 0.48 -5.99 2.73
N LEU A 112 0.20 -4.78 2.27
CA LEU A 112 -1.13 -4.20 2.20
C LEU A 112 -1.34 -3.67 0.78
N THR A 113 -2.29 -4.25 0.05
CA THR A 113 -2.66 -3.79 -1.29
C THR A 113 -4.04 -3.13 -1.24
N LEU A 114 -4.15 -1.97 -1.86
CA LEU A 114 -5.38 -1.21 -2.02
C LEU A 114 -5.69 -1.13 -3.50
N THR A 115 -6.83 -1.69 -3.90
CA THR A 115 -7.27 -1.75 -5.29
C THR A 115 -8.55 -0.95 -5.46
N ASP A 116 -8.54 -0.02 -6.40
CA ASP A 116 -9.73 0.76 -6.79
C ASP A 116 -10.66 -0.11 -7.66
N LYS A 117 -11.81 -0.48 -7.11
CA LYS A 117 -12.83 -1.30 -7.79
C LYS A 117 -13.55 -0.53 -8.90
N LEU A 118 -13.45 0.81 -8.93
CA LEU A 118 -13.97 1.62 -10.03
C LEU A 118 -13.04 1.65 -11.24
N CYS A 119 -11.80 1.21 -11.09
CA CYS A 119 -10.90 1.13 -12.20
C CYS A 119 -11.33 -0.03 -13.12
N LYS A 120 -11.74 0.30 -14.36
CA LYS A 120 -12.28 -0.65 -15.34
C LYS A 120 -11.31 -1.01 -16.48
N ALA A 121 -10.18 -0.32 -16.62
CA ALA A 121 -9.16 -0.58 -17.65
C ALA A 121 -7.77 -0.14 -17.14
N ASN A 122 -6.71 -0.92 -17.43
CA ASN A 122 -5.31 -0.63 -17.06
C ASN A 122 -5.09 -0.40 -15.56
N CYS A 123 -5.74 -1.22 -14.74
CA CYS A 123 -5.77 -1.12 -13.27
C CYS A 123 -4.80 -2.08 -12.59
N GLN A 124 -4.16 -2.94 -13.37
CA GLN A 124 -3.15 -3.90 -12.96
C GLN A 124 -1.98 -3.69 -13.93
N ALA A 125 -0.75 -3.86 -13.45
CA ALA A 125 0.36 -3.97 -14.39
C ALA A 125 0.16 -5.24 -15.21
N GLU A 126 0.35 -5.12 -16.52
CA GLU A 126 0.33 -6.25 -17.47
C GLU A 126 1.40 -7.29 -17.14
#